data_AF-A0AA38M000-F1
#
_entry.id   AF-A0AA38M000-F1
#
_cell.length_a   1.000
_cell.length_b   1.000
_cell.length_c   1.000
_cell.angle_alpha   90.00
_cell.angle_beta   90.00
_cell.angle_gamma   90.00
#
_symmetry.space_group_name_H-M   'P 1'
#
loop_
_entity.id
_entity.type
_entity.pdbx_description
1 polymer ?
#
loop_
_entity_poly.entity_id
_entity_poly.type
_entity_poly.pdbx_seq_one_letter_code
_entity_poly.pdbx_strand_id
1 'polypeptide(L)' 'ARSLAVQQDSSDLVRFFLGTLNLKQENKIYLLEYDEELSQINSLSFEHPVGEIWNIETSFSSGQYLSTCYSDG' A
#
# COMPACT_ATOMS: atom_id res chain seq x y z
N ALA A 1 7.59 8.00 1.52
CA ALA A 1 6.85 7.07 0.66
C ALA A 1 6.74 7.67 -0.74
N ARG A 2 6.58 6.83 -1.77
CA ARG A 2 6.59 7.27 -3.17
C ARG A 2 5.22 7.17 -3.85
N SER A 3 4.48 6.11 -3.57
CA SER A 3 3.14 5.87 -4.10
C SER A 3 2.16 5.64 -2.96
N LEU A 4 0.90 6.06 -3.18
CA LEU A 4 -0.21 5.93 -2.24
C LEU A 4 -1.47 5.59 -3.03
N ALA A 5 -2.24 4.62 -2.57
CA ALA A 5 -3.53 4.25 -3.15
C ALA A 5 -4.56 3.97 -2.07
N VAL A 6 -5.82 4.34 -2.30
CA VAL A 6 -6.93 4.03 -1.40
C VAL A 6 -7.43 2.62 -1.69
N GLN A 7 -7.66 1.80 -0.67
CA GLN A 7 -8.30 0.51 -0.87
C GLN A 7 -9.78 0.72 -1.19
N GLN A 8 -10.23 0.23 -2.34
CA GLN A 8 -11.64 0.24 -2.69
C GLN A 8 -12.28 -1.00 -2.07
N ASP A 9 -13.04 -0.82 -1.00
CA ASP A 9 -13.79 -1.87 -0.34
C ASP A 9 -15.18 -1.34 0.03
N SER A 10 -16.16 -2.22 0.16
CA SER A 10 -17.52 -1.85 0.58
C SER A 10 -17.67 -1.72 2.10
N SER A 11 -16.56 -1.83 2.85
CA SER A 11 -16.53 -1.66 4.29
C SER A 11 -16.40 -0.17 4.66
N ASP A 12 -16.84 0.19 5.86
CA ASP A 12 -16.69 1.54 6.42
C ASP A 12 -15.24 1.82 6.90
N LEU A 13 -14.28 0.95 6.56
CA LEU A 13 -12.91 1.04 7.03
C LEU A 13 -12.07 1.90 6.09
N VAL A 14 -11.39 2.89 6.67
CA VAL A 14 -10.51 3.79 5.92
C VAL A 14 -9.12 3.16 5.82
N ARG A 15 -8.78 2.66 4.62
CA ARG A 15 -7.51 1.95 4.37
C ARG A 15 -6.75 2.47 3.16
N PHE A 16 -5.42 2.45 3.29
CA PHE A 16 -4.50 2.94 2.27
C PHE A 16 -3.33 1.98 2.07
N PHE A 17 -2.87 1.84 0.82
CA PHE A 17 -1.62 1.19 0.50
C PHE A 17 -0.52 2.23 0.22
N LEU A 18 0.64 2.04 0.82
CA LEU A 18 1.81 2.90 0.67
C LEU A 18 3.01 2.12 0.15
N GLY A 19 3.55 2.55 -0.98
CA GLY A 19 4.82 2.04 -1.50
C GLY A 19 6.01 2.85 -0.98
N THR A 20 7.02 2.17 -0.46
CA THR A 20 8.29 2.82 -0.10
C THR A 20 9.21 3.01 -1.30
N LEU A 21 10.17 3.93 -1.15
CA LEU A 21 11.36 4.01 -1.99
C LEU A 21 12.58 3.99 -1.06
N ASN A 22 13.30 2.87 -1.05
CA ASN A 22 14.53 2.65 -0.32
C ASN A 22 15.65 2.34 -1.32
N LEU A 23 16.80 3.02 -1.16
CA LEU A 23 17.98 2.82 -2.01
C LEU A 23 18.94 1.75 -1.45
N LYS A 24 18.75 1.33 -0.19
CA LYS A 24 19.67 0.45 0.55
C LYS A 24 19.04 -0.86 1.02
N GLN A 25 17.72 -0.97 0.93
CA GLN A 25 16.92 -2.09 1.43
C GLN A 25 15.81 -2.36 0.42
N GLU A 26 15.21 -3.55 0.50
CA GLU A 26 14.04 -3.89 -0.31
C GLU A 26 12.90 -2.90 -0.05
N ASN A 27 12.13 -2.62 -1.11
CA ASN A 27 10.92 -1.82 -0.99
C ASN A 27 9.82 -2.65 -0.34
N LYS A 28 8.86 -1.95 0.25
CA LYS A 28 7.72 -2.54 0.92
C LYS A 28 6.45 -1.84 0.52
N ILE A 29 5.36 -2.58 0.61
CA ILE A 29 4.01 -2.05 0.59
C ILE A 29 3.47 -2.11 2.00
N TYR A 30 2.97 -0.99 2.51
CA TYR A 30 2.26 -0.93 3.78
C TYR A 30 0.76 -0.82 3.52
N LEU A 31 -0.05 -1.68 4.14
CA LEU A 31 -1.46 -1.44 4.34
C LEU A 31 -1.63 -0.69 5.66
N LEU A 32 -2.14 0.53 5.58
CA LEU A 32 -2.52 1.32 6.73
C LEU A 32 -4.04 1.26 6.90
N GLU A 33 -4.49 1.02 8.11
CA GLU A 33 -5.89 1.12 8.52
C GLU A 33 -5.99 2.20 9.59
N TYR A 34 -6.87 3.17 9.38
CA TYR A 34 -7.17 4.18 10.38
C TYR A 34 -8.36 3.74 11.22
N ASP A 35 -8.13 3.59 12.52
CA ASP A 35 -9.16 3.38 13.53
C ASP A 35 -9.63 4.74 14.03
N GLU A 36 -10.83 5.16 13.59
CA GLU A 36 -11.39 6.46 13.93
C GLU A 36 -11.75 6.56 15.42
N GLU A 37 -12.23 5.48 16.03
CA GLU A 37 -12.67 5.45 17.43
C GLU A 37 -11.48 5.64 18.38
N LEU A 38 -10.38 4.96 18.10
CA LEU A 38 -9.17 5.02 18.90
C LEU A 38 -8.20 6.11 18.43
N SER A 39 -8.46 6.74 17.29
CA SER A 39 -7.54 7.68 16.62
C SER A 39 -6.15 7.09 16.40
N GLN A 40 -6.08 5.81 16.02
CA GLN A 40 -4.84 5.06 15.83
C GLN A 40 -4.68 4.60 14.39
N ILE A 41 -3.42 4.39 13.99
CA ILE A 41 -3.09 3.81 12.69
C ILE A 41 -2.50 2.43 12.93
N ASN A 42 -3.18 1.41 12.41
CA ASN A 42 -2.65 0.06 12.32
C ASN A 42 -1.91 -0.09 10.99
N SER A 43 -0.84 -0.88 10.99
CA SER A 43 -0.05 -1.10 9.78
C SER A 43 0.35 -2.57 9.60
N LEU A 44 0.26 -3.04 8.36
CA LEU A 44 0.77 -4.33 7.91
C LEU A 44 1.72 -4.12 6.73
N SER A 45 2.85 -4.81 6.69
CA SER A 45 3.84 -4.68 5.62
C SER A 45 3.96 -5.93 4.76
N PHE A 46 4.14 -5.72 3.46
CA PHE A 46 4.42 -6.73 2.46
C PHE A 46 5.75 -6.39 1.76
N GLU A 47 6.61 -7.39 1.57
CA GLU A 47 7.87 -7.19 0.83
C GLU A 47 7.60 -6.97 -0.66
N HIS A 48 8.39 -6.10 -1.28
CA HIS A 48 8.37 -5.81 -2.71
C HIS A 48 9.81 -5.92 -3.26
N PRO A 49 10.27 -7.14 -3.60
CA PRO A 49 11.69 -7.39 -3.92
C PRO A 49 12.06 -7.01 -5.36
N VAL A 50 11.09 -6.59 -6.18
CA VAL A 50 11.27 -6.49 -7.64
C VAL A 50 11.69 -5.10 -8.14
N GLY A 51 11.83 -4.09 -7.27
CA GLY A 51 12.41 -2.79 -7.64
C GLY A 51 11.71 -1.59 -7.00
N GLU A 52 11.88 -0.42 -7.61
CA GLU A 52 11.27 0.83 -7.16
C GLU A 52 9.78 0.87 -7.50
N ILE A 53 8.93 1.13 -6.51
CA ILE A 53 7.48 1.24 -6.73
C ILE A 53 7.15 2.63 -7.27
N TRP A 54 6.66 2.71 -8.51
CA TRP A 54 6.30 3.96 -9.18
C TRP A 54 4.82 4.28 -9.05
N ASN A 55 3.96 3.26 -9.11
CA ASN A 55 2.52 3.43 -8.90
C ASN A 55 1.92 2.22 -8.18
N ILE A 56 0.80 2.44 -7.48
CA ILE A 56 -0.05 1.39 -6.90
C ILE A 56 -1.47 1.66 -7.37
N GLU A 57 -2.14 0.62 -7.87
CA GLU A 57 -3.56 0.67 -8.20
C GLU A 57 -4.28 -0.44 -7.45
N THR A 58 -5.44 -0.14 -6.88
CA THR A 58 -6.26 -1.09 -6.13
C THR A 58 -7.39 -1.61 -7.00
N SER A 59 -7.79 -2.87 -6.79
CA SER A 59 -8.91 -3.43 -7.52
C SER A 59 -10.23 -2.88 -7.00
N PHE A 60 -11.08 -2.43 -7.93
CA PHE A 60 -12.45 -1.99 -7.62
C PHE A 60 -13.38 -3.15 -7.24
N SER A 61 -13.10 -4.37 -7.71
CA SER A 61 -13.97 -5.54 -7.50
C SER A 61 -13.62 -6.32 -6.24
N SER A 62 -12.45 -6.09 -5.65
CA SER A 62 -12.00 -6.75 -4.44
C SER A 62 -10.84 -5.98 -3.82
N GLY A 63 -11.04 -5.45 -2.61
CA GLY A 63 -10.00 -4.73 -1.87
C GLY A 63 -8.76 -5.56 -1.56
N GLN A 64 -8.80 -6.88 -1.72
CA GLN A 64 -7.67 -7.77 -1.43
C GLN A 64 -6.61 -7.79 -2.53
N TYR A 65 -6.89 -7.18 -3.68
CA TYR A 65 -5.97 -7.16 -4.81
C TYR A 65 -5.50 -5.73 -5.10
N LEU A 66 -4.20 -5.62 -5.33
CA LEU A 66 -3.56 -4.43 -5.86
C LEU A 66 -2.58 -4.83 -6.96
N SER A 67 -2.20 -3.87 -7.77
CA SER A 67 -1.12 -3.99 -8.72
C SER A 67 -0.10 -2.88 -8.48
N THR A 68 1.16 -3.17 -8.76
CA THR A 68 2.23 -2.17 -8.70
C THR A 68 2.89 -2.03 -10.05
N CYS A 69 3.10 -0.78 -10.50
CA CYS A 69 4.06 -0.49 -11.56
C CYS A 69 5.41 -0.26 -10.90
N TYR A 70 6.43 -1.01 -11.33
CA TYR A 70 7.78 -0.91 -10.77
C TYR A 70 8.84 -0.81 -11.87
N SER A 71 10.02 -0.32 -11.48
CA SER A 71 11.23 -0.30 -12.30
C SER A 71 12.34 -1.01 -11.53
N ASP A 72 13.01 -1.96 -12.17
CA ASP A 72 14.13 -2.73 -11.60
C ASP A 72 15.50 -2.08 -11.80
N GLY A 73 15.59 -1.05 -12.65
CA GLY A 73 16.80 -0.24 -12.84
C GLY A 73 17.59 -0.64 -14.07
#